data_AF-A0A2V9SL62-F1
#
_entry.id   AF-A0A2V9SL62-F1
#
_cell.length_a   1.000
_cell.length_b   1.000
_cell.length_c   1.000
_cell.angle_alpha   90.00
_cell.angle_beta   90.00
_cell.angle_gamma   90.00
#
_symmetry.space_group_name_H-M   'P 1'
#
loop_
_entity.id
_entity.type
_entity.pdbx_description
1 polymer ?
#
loop_
_entity_poly.entity_id
_entity_poly.type
_entity_poly.pdbx_seq_one_letter_code
_entity_poly.pdbx_strand_id
1 'polypeptide(L)'
;RLDEKHAKVEVLATGLPASPGAAVGQIVFTADEAVEKAGHDRKTPVILVRAETTPEDIHGMEVAIGILTSRGGMTSHAAVVTRGMGKCCVAGAGDIEVVEKAREMRVKGQVFKEGDWISLDGTTGRVMKGKLNTVAAKPDDPELMKLMSWAEPFRKLGVRANADIPRDAIQARAFGAEGIGLCRTEHMFFGEDRIKHMRAMILAGNEKDRRAALKKLLPMQRSDFIGVFRAMDGFPVTIRTLDPPLHEFLPRREDLMVEVAVLEATKPRSPKLKELKALLRRVEELHEFNPMLGHRGCRLGITYPEITEMQARAIFEAAVTVAKEGVKVFPEVMIPLTATLKEMANQGAIVRRVAEEVFKEKETKVDYLVGTMIELPRAALVADEIAKEAEFFSFGTNDLTQTTFGFSRDDINKVLPTYLEEGILKQDPFAALDREGVGQLIRIATERGRKTRPGLKVGICGEHGGEPSSVEFCHHVGLNYVSCSPFRVLTARLAAAQAAASDKLKVEGGRTK
;
A
#
# COMPACT_ATOMS: atom_id res chain seq x y z
N ARG A 1 18.61 -2.01 -12.34
CA ARG A 1 19.09 -3.24 -13.03
C ARG A 1 20.51 -3.56 -12.58
N LEU A 2 20.96 -4.80 -12.70
CA LEU A 2 22.36 -5.16 -12.45
C LEU A 2 23.23 -4.70 -13.63
N ASP A 3 24.46 -4.27 -13.35
CA ASP A 3 25.48 -3.98 -14.35
C ASP A 3 26.36 -5.21 -14.54
N GLU A 4 26.15 -5.91 -15.66
CA GLU A 4 26.85 -7.14 -16.02
C GLU A 4 28.02 -6.90 -16.99
N LYS A 5 28.26 -5.65 -17.44
CA LYS A 5 29.23 -5.38 -18.51
C LYS A 5 30.70 -5.55 -18.08
N HIS A 6 30.97 -5.49 -16.77
CA HIS A 6 32.34 -5.44 -16.23
C HIS A 6 32.61 -6.46 -15.12
N ALA A 7 31.72 -7.44 -14.91
CA ALA A 7 31.87 -8.44 -13.85
C ALA A 7 31.60 -9.86 -14.37
N LYS A 8 32.37 -10.85 -13.90
CA LYS A 8 32.10 -12.26 -14.16
C LYS A 8 30.91 -12.69 -13.30
N VAL A 9 29.74 -12.84 -13.92
CA VAL A 9 28.50 -13.19 -13.23
C VAL A 9 28.44 -14.70 -12.99
N GLU A 10 28.53 -15.13 -11.74
CA GLU A 10 28.29 -16.52 -11.32
C GLU A 10 26.85 -16.66 -10.81
N VAL A 11 26.00 -17.33 -11.58
CA VAL A 11 24.60 -17.60 -11.19
C VAL A 11 24.57 -18.81 -10.26
N LEU A 12 24.13 -18.59 -9.02
CA LEU A 12 24.00 -19.60 -7.98
C LEU A 12 22.75 -20.47 -8.20
N ALA A 13 21.61 -19.85 -8.42
CA ALA A 13 20.32 -20.51 -8.67
C ALA A 13 19.40 -19.63 -9.52
N THR A 14 18.32 -20.21 -10.04
CA THR A 14 17.23 -19.47 -10.67
C THR A 14 15.92 -19.86 -10.00
N GLY A 15 15.21 -18.88 -9.44
CA GLY A 15 13.86 -19.04 -8.91
C GLY A 15 12.82 -18.36 -9.81
N LEU A 16 11.64 -18.13 -9.25
CA LEU A 16 10.55 -17.43 -9.90
C LEU A 16 10.74 -15.90 -9.78
N PRO A 17 10.54 -15.13 -10.86
CA PRO A 17 10.64 -13.67 -10.88
C PRO A 17 9.43 -13.01 -10.19
N ALA A 18 9.35 -13.17 -8.87
CA ALA A 18 8.19 -12.82 -8.05
C ALA A 18 7.86 -11.32 -8.05
N SER A 19 8.89 -10.49 -7.93
CA SER A 19 8.78 -9.03 -8.03
C SER A 19 10.02 -8.45 -8.72
N PRO A 20 9.83 -7.65 -9.80
CA PRO A 20 10.92 -7.16 -10.63
C PRO A 20 11.84 -6.22 -9.86
N GLY A 21 13.11 -6.17 -10.27
CA GLY A 21 14.10 -5.29 -9.67
C GLY A 21 15.49 -5.90 -9.62
N ALA A 22 16.46 -5.10 -9.19
CA ALA A 22 17.82 -5.56 -8.89
C ALA A 22 18.16 -5.20 -7.45
N ALA A 23 18.54 -6.18 -6.65
CA ALA A 23 18.94 -5.97 -5.26
C ALA A 23 20.33 -6.54 -5.03
N VAL A 24 21.19 -5.80 -4.35
CA VAL A 24 22.55 -6.24 -4.01
C VAL A 24 22.83 -5.90 -2.55
N GLY A 25 22.97 -6.92 -1.72
CA GLY A 25 23.01 -6.75 -0.27
C GLY A 25 23.63 -7.93 0.45
N GLN A 26 23.82 -7.75 1.75
CA GLN A 26 24.28 -8.79 2.66
C GLN A 26 23.14 -9.71 3.10
N ILE A 27 23.41 -11.01 3.20
CA ILE A 27 22.43 -12.00 3.65
C ILE A 27 22.08 -11.79 5.13
N VAL A 28 20.78 -11.82 5.42
CA VAL A 28 20.18 -11.96 6.76
C VAL A 28 19.11 -13.04 6.72
N PHE A 29 18.93 -13.77 7.83
CA PHE A 29 18.02 -14.94 7.87
C PHE A 29 16.75 -14.70 8.70
N THR A 30 16.67 -13.59 9.43
CA THR A 30 15.49 -13.20 10.20
C THR A 30 15.06 -11.78 9.89
N ALA A 31 13.76 -11.49 10.07
CA ALA A 31 13.22 -10.16 9.88
C ALA A 31 13.79 -9.14 10.88
N ASP A 32 14.01 -9.56 12.12
CA ASP A 32 14.60 -8.72 13.17
C ASP A 32 16.05 -8.32 12.83
N GLU A 33 16.86 -9.26 12.33
CA GLU A 33 18.22 -8.97 11.84
C GLU A 33 18.21 -8.00 10.65
N ALA A 34 17.21 -8.11 9.77
CA ALA A 34 17.07 -7.18 8.66
C ALA A 34 16.87 -5.74 9.17
N VAL A 35 16.04 -5.57 10.22
CA VAL A 35 15.81 -4.27 10.87
C VAL A 35 17.06 -3.77 11.57
N GLU A 36 17.71 -4.63 12.35
CA GLU A 36 18.93 -4.29 13.08
C GLU A 36 20.07 -3.85 12.14
N LYS A 37 20.34 -4.63 11.09
CA LYS A 37 21.47 -4.38 10.18
C LYS A 37 21.22 -3.29 9.14
N ALA A 38 19.98 -3.15 8.66
CA ALA A 38 19.67 -2.00 7.81
C ALA A 38 19.85 -0.70 8.60
N GLY A 39 19.45 -0.71 9.89
CA GLY A 39 19.41 0.47 10.75
C GLY A 39 18.41 1.52 10.27
N HIS A 40 18.16 2.56 11.09
CA HIS A 40 17.23 3.65 10.72
C HIS A 40 17.63 4.39 9.42
N ASP A 41 18.92 4.39 9.06
CA ASP A 41 19.46 5.08 7.88
C ASP A 41 19.71 4.17 6.66
N ARG A 42 19.38 2.86 6.72
CA ARG A 42 19.64 1.87 5.63
C ARG A 42 21.10 1.84 5.13
N LYS A 43 22.09 2.04 6.02
CA LYS A 43 23.51 2.16 5.62
C LYS A 43 24.07 0.88 4.99
N THR A 44 23.56 -0.27 5.41
CA THR A 44 23.95 -1.57 4.86
C THR A 44 22.76 -2.18 4.12
N PRO A 45 22.82 -2.32 2.79
CA PRO A 45 21.77 -3.01 2.05
C PRO A 45 21.75 -4.49 2.45
N VAL A 46 20.59 -4.99 2.86
CA VAL A 46 20.41 -6.39 3.27
C VAL A 46 19.42 -7.11 2.35
N ILE A 47 19.65 -8.41 2.16
CA ILE A 47 18.75 -9.33 1.46
C ILE A 47 18.23 -10.34 2.47
N LEU A 48 16.92 -10.35 2.67
CA LEU A 48 16.25 -11.28 3.57
C LEU A 48 16.11 -12.64 2.87
N VAL A 49 16.81 -13.65 3.38
CA VAL A 49 16.80 -15.02 2.87
C VAL A 49 16.01 -15.91 3.84
N ARG A 50 14.89 -16.47 3.36
CA ARG A 50 14.01 -17.32 4.18
C ARG A 50 13.71 -18.62 3.46
N ALA A 51 13.34 -19.67 4.20
CA ALA A 51 12.79 -20.85 3.55
C ALA A 51 11.49 -20.48 2.82
N GLU A 52 10.62 -19.80 3.55
CA GLU A 52 9.36 -19.18 3.14
C GLU A 52 9.12 -17.98 4.07
N THR A 53 8.50 -16.91 3.59
CA THR A 53 8.14 -15.76 4.45
C THR A 53 6.74 -15.92 5.02
N THR A 54 6.51 -15.39 6.21
CA THR A 54 5.17 -15.28 6.83
C THR A 54 4.80 -13.82 7.08
N PRO A 55 3.54 -13.51 7.48
CA PRO A 55 3.16 -12.15 7.87
C PRO A 55 4.03 -11.54 8.98
N GLU A 56 4.68 -12.37 9.80
CA GLU A 56 5.64 -11.93 10.82
C GLU A 56 6.91 -11.34 10.22
N ASP A 57 7.22 -11.62 8.96
CA ASP A 57 8.45 -11.13 8.33
C ASP A 57 8.32 -9.72 7.74
N ILE A 58 7.11 -9.12 7.77
CA ILE A 58 6.80 -7.85 7.06
C ILE A 58 7.73 -6.71 7.46
N HIS A 59 8.02 -6.52 8.75
CA HIS A 59 8.92 -5.45 9.21
C HIS A 59 10.34 -5.61 8.66
N GLY A 60 10.83 -6.85 8.55
CA GLY A 60 12.10 -7.16 7.90
C GLY A 60 12.05 -6.98 6.38
N MET A 61 10.95 -7.37 5.75
CA MET A 61 10.72 -7.18 4.32
C MET A 61 10.66 -5.70 3.95
N GLU A 62 10.15 -4.82 4.82
CA GLU A 62 10.08 -3.36 4.65
C GLU A 62 11.43 -2.64 4.71
N VAL A 63 12.44 -3.23 5.34
CA VAL A 63 13.80 -2.68 5.41
C VAL A 63 14.76 -3.33 4.42
N ALA A 64 14.57 -4.62 4.11
CA ALA A 64 15.42 -5.36 3.18
C ALA A 64 15.31 -4.82 1.75
N ILE A 65 16.41 -4.70 1.01
CA ILE A 65 16.37 -4.18 -0.37
C ILE A 65 15.92 -5.25 -1.38
N GLY A 66 15.96 -6.53 -0.98
CA GLY A 66 15.46 -7.66 -1.75
C GLY A 66 15.17 -8.86 -0.87
N ILE A 67 14.31 -9.74 -1.37
CA ILE A 67 13.85 -10.93 -0.66
C ILE A 67 14.14 -12.15 -1.53
N LEU A 68 14.70 -13.19 -0.92
CA LEU A 68 14.94 -14.48 -1.55
C LEU A 68 14.26 -15.58 -0.72
N THR A 69 13.43 -16.39 -1.36
CA THR A 69 12.89 -17.60 -0.73
C THR A 69 13.28 -18.86 -1.47
N SER A 70 13.58 -19.93 -0.73
CA SER A 70 13.82 -21.26 -1.33
C SER A 70 12.52 -21.93 -1.80
N ARG A 71 11.39 -21.61 -1.15
CA ARG A 71 10.06 -22.15 -1.42
C ARG A 71 9.08 -21.02 -1.71
N GLY A 72 7.93 -21.37 -2.29
CA GLY A 72 6.85 -20.44 -2.61
C GLY A 72 6.78 -20.08 -4.10
N GLY A 73 5.56 -19.93 -4.59
CA GLY A 73 5.26 -19.59 -5.99
C GLY A 73 5.21 -18.09 -6.27
N MET A 74 4.78 -17.73 -7.49
CA MET A 74 4.50 -16.35 -7.92
C MET A 74 3.39 -15.65 -7.13
N THR A 75 2.63 -16.44 -6.36
CA THR A 75 1.54 -16.01 -5.49
C THR A 75 1.91 -16.15 -4.01
N SER A 76 3.10 -16.68 -3.66
CA SER A 76 3.49 -16.81 -2.24
C SER A 76 3.46 -15.48 -1.48
N HIS A 77 3.39 -15.54 -0.15
CA HIS A 77 3.43 -14.36 0.73
C HIS A 77 4.57 -13.40 0.34
N ALA A 78 5.78 -13.93 0.12
CA ALA A 78 6.92 -13.15 -0.34
C ALA A 78 6.62 -12.42 -1.65
N ALA A 79 6.08 -13.12 -2.63
CA ALA A 79 5.80 -12.57 -3.96
C ALA A 79 4.75 -11.45 -3.92
N VAL A 80 3.65 -11.65 -3.20
CA VAL A 80 2.55 -10.67 -3.11
C VAL A 80 3.01 -9.42 -2.37
N VAL A 81 3.59 -9.59 -1.18
CA VAL A 81 3.99 -8.46 -0.33
C VAL A 81 5.09 -7.63 -1.00
N THR A 82 6.11 -8.28 -1.56
CA THR A 82 7.23 -7.56 -2.21
C THR A 82 6.82 -6.85 -3.50
N ARG A 83 5.86 -7.40 -4.24
CA ARG A 83 5.27 -6.75 -5.42
C ARG A 83 4.51 -5.48 -5.03
N GLY A 84 3.74 -5.53 -3.93
CA GLY A 84 3.10 -4.36 -3.35
C GLY A 84 4.10 -3.29 -2.88
N MET A 85 5.22 -3.71 -2.29
CA MET A 85 6.31 -2.83 -1.84
C MET A 85 7.22 -2.32 -2.98
N GLY A 86 7.14 -2.89 -4.18
CA GLY A 86 8.05 -2.60 -5.28
C GLY A 86 9.50 -3.03 -5.01
N LYS A 87 9.70 -4.08 -4.22
CA LYS A 87 11.01 -4.61 -3.86
C LYS A 87 11.37 -5.82 -4.72
N CYS A 88 12.65 -5.97 -5.03
CA CYS A 88 13.15 -7.11 -5.78
C CYS A 88 12.88 -8.41 -5.01
N CYS A 89 12.21 -9.37 -5.64
CA CYS A 89 11.98 -10.67 -5.02
C CYS A 89 12.20 -11.80 -6.02
N VAL A 90 12.97 -12.80 -5.58
CA VAL A 90 13.09 -14.10 -6.23
C VAL A 90 12.47 -15.12 -5.27
N ALA A 91 11.35 -15.72 -5.66
CA ALA A 91 10.66 -16.71 -4.84
C ALA A 91 10.92 -18.13 -5.35
N GLY A 92 10.87 -19.13 -4.48
CA GLY A 92 10.91 -20.54 -4.90
C GLY A 92 12.22 -20.94 -5.60
N ALA A 93 13.36 -20.39 -5.18
CA ALA A 93 14.68 -20.83 -5.65
C ALA A 93 15.04 -22.20 -5.05
N GLY A 94 14.41 -23.27 -5.54
CA GLY A 94 14.47 -24.62 -4.96
C GLY A 94 15.87 -25.25 -4.91
N ASP A 95 16.81 -24.77 -5.73
CA ASP A 95 18.22 -25.19 -5.70
C ASP A 95 18.98 -24.65 -4.46
N ILE A 96 18.38 -23.73 -3.71
CA ILE A 96 18.95 -23.13 -2.50
C ILE A 96 18.32 -23.79 -1.28
N GLU A 97 19.16 -24.43 -0.46
CA GLU A 97 18.76 -24.93 0.84
C GLU A 97 19.02 -23.85 1.90
N VAL A 98 17.98 -23.41 2.61
CA VAL A 98 18.09 -22.41 3.68
C VAL A 98 18.01 -23.12 5.04
N VAL A 99 19.07 -23.00 5.85
CA VAL A 99 19.16 -23.60 7.19
C VAL A 99 19.15 -22.48 8.23
N GLU A 100 17.95 -22.00 8.57
CA GLU A 100 17.76 -20.81 9.41
C GLU A 100 18.41 -20.93 10.80
N LYS A 101 18.32 -22.11 11.42
CA LYS A 101 18.96 -22.37 12.73
C LYS A 101 20.49 -22.23 12.69
N ALA A 102 21.10 -22.53 11.54
CA ALA A 102 22.55 -22.42 11.34
C ALA A 102 22.95 -21.07 10.72
N ARG A 103 21.98 -20.23 10.32
CA ARG A 103 22.19 -18.98 9.57
C ARG A 103 23.07 -19.17 8.34
N GLU A 104 22.74 -20.20 7.57
CA GLU A 104 23.47 -20.61 6.36
C GLU A 104 22.51 -20.87 5.21
N MET A 105 22.92 -20.49 4.00
CA MET A 105 22.31 -20.92 2.74
C MET A 105 23.30 -21.78 1.97
N ARG A 106 22.84 -22.88 1.38
CA ARG A 106 23.67 -23.83 0.63
C ARG A 106 23.17 -23.94 -0.80
N VAL A 107 24.10 -23.85 -1.75
CA VAL A 107 23.78 -23.93 -3.18
C VAL A 107 25.03 -24.35 -3.95
N LYS A 108 24.90 -25.33 -4.87
CA LYS A 108 26.01 -25.84 -5.71
C LYS A 108 27.29 -26.20 -4.91
N GLY A 109 27.13 -26.79 -3.73
CA GLY A 109 28.24 -27.17 -2.84
C GLY A 109 28.95 -25.99 -2.16
N GLN A 110 28.45 -24.76 -2.31
CA GLN A 110 28.93 -23.57 -1.61
C GLN A 110 28.02 -23.25 -0.42
N VAL A 111 28.60 -22.74 0.65
CA VAL A 111 27.90 -22.29 1.86
C VAL A 111 28.07 -20.78 1.98
N PHE A 112 26.95 -20.06 2.09
CA PHE A 112 26.92 -18.63 2.35
C PHE A 112 26.35 -18.38 3.73
N LYS A 113 26.98 -17.47 4.47
CA LYS A 113 26.64 -17.13 5.85
C LYS A 113 26.03 -15.75 5.93
N GLU A 114 25.50 -15.46 7.10
CA GLU A 114 25.03 -14.13 7.45
C GLU A 114 26.12 -13.09 7.20
N GLY A 115 25.81 -12.00 6.49
CA GLY A 115 26.78 -10.96 6.11
C GLY A 115 27.45 -11.15 4.74
N ASP A 116 27.38 -12.33 4.14
CA ASP A 116 27.90 -12.55 2.78
C ASP A 116 27.06 -11.78 1.75
N TRP A 117 27.72 -11.34 0.68
CA TRP A 117 27.07 -10.56 -0.39
C TRP A 117 26.46 -11.46 -1.46
N ILE A 118 25.21 -11.16 -1.83
CA ILE A 118 24.55 -11.73 -3.00
C ILE A 118 23.86 -10.64 -3.81
N SER A 119 23.54 -10.97 -5.05
CA SER A 119 22.82 -10.11 -5.98
C SER A 119 21.60 -10.85 -6.53
N LEU A 120 20.45 -10.19 -6.54
CA LEU A 120 19.19 -10.73 -7.04
C LEU A 120 18.76 -9.94 -8.29
N ASP A 121 18.24 -10.66 -9.27
CA ASP A 121 17.50 -10.12 -10.39
C ASP A 121 16.07 -10.67 -10.34
N GLY A 122 15.17 -9.89 -9.75
CA GLY A 122 13.75 -10.24 -9.61
C GLY A 122 12.97 -10.21 -10.92
N THR A 123 13.56 -9.72 -12.02
CA THR A 123 12.93 -9.75 -13.35
C THR A 123 13.18 -11.08 -14.05
N THR A 124 14.37 -11.68 -13.88
CA THR A 124 14.71 -12.97 -14.49
C THR A 124 14.70 -14.15 -13.51
N GLY A 125 14.58 -13.87 -12.19
CA GLY A 125 14.62 -14.89 -11.14
C GLY A 125 16.05 -15.34 -10.77
N ARG A 126 17.10 -14.69 -11.30
CA ARG A 126 18.49 -15.11 -11.04
C ARG A 126 18.96 -14.71 -9.65
N VAL A 127 19.63 -15.63 -8.97
CA VAL A 127 20.40 -15.41 -7.75
C VAL A 127 21.87 -15.52 -8.10
N MET A 128 22.66 -14.48 -7.83
CA MET A 128 24.05 -14.37 -8.25
C MET A 128 24.98 -14.16 -7.06
N LYS A 129 26.19 -14.71 -7.18
CA LYS A 129 27.22 -14.63 -6.16
C LYS A 129 27.82 -13.23 -6.09
N GLY A 130 28.01 -12.74 -4.86
CA GLY A 130 28.79 -11.55 -4.59
C GLY A 130 28.02 -10.24 -4.81
N LYS A 131 28.77 -9.15 -4.70
CA LYS A 131 28.29 -7.78 -4.81
C LYS A 131 28.46 -7.28 -6.26
N LEU A 132 27.40 -7.36 -7.05
CA LEU A 132 27.36 -6.76 -8.39
C LEU A 132 27.08 -5.26 -8.30
N ASN A 133 27.42 -4.53 -9.36
CA ASN A 133 27.04 -3.11 -9.46
C ASN A 133 25.58 -2.99 -9.91
N THR A 134 24.91 -1.91 -9.49
CA THR A 134 23.56 -1.59 -9.93
C THR A 134 23.54 -0.30 -10.73
N VAL A 135 22.72 -0.27 -11.78
CA VAL A 135 22.37 0.96 -12.48
C VAL A 135 21.04 1.44 -11.93
N ALA A 136 21.05 2.62 -11.32
CA ALA A 136 19.84 3.30 -10.88
C ALA A 136 18.93 3.60 -12.09
N ALA A 137 17.61 3.48 -11.89
CA ALA A 137 16.67 3.96 -12.88
C ALA A 137 16.84 5.48 -13.02
N LYS A 138 17.04 5.95 -14.24
CA LYS A 138 17.11 7.37 -14.57
C LYS A 138 15.77 7.78 -15.21
N PRO A 139 14.88 8.45 -14.48
CA PRO A 139 13.61 8.93 -15.04
C PRO A 139 13.81 9.87 -16.23
N ASP A 140 14.95 10.55 -16.24
CA ASP A 140 15.42 11.52 -17.23
C ASP A 140 16.23 10.89 -18.37
N ASP A 141 16.19 9.57 -18.53
CA ASP A 141 16.83 8.89 -19.65
C ASP A 141 16.31 9.46 -21.00
N PRO A 142 17.19 9.95 -21.90
CA PRO A 142 16.76 10.62 -23.13
C PRO A 142 15.91 9.77 -24.06
N GLU A 143 16.16 8.45 -24.13
CA GLU A 143 15.39 7.54 -24.98
C GLU A 143 14.00 7.30 -24.40
N LEU A 144 13.92 7.11 -23.08
CA LEU A 144 12.65 7.04 -22.36
C LEU A 144 11.84 8.33 -22.53
N MET A 145 12.47 9.49 -22.33
CA MET A 145 11.80 10.79 -22.48
C MET A 145 11.29 11.01 -23.90
N LYS A 146 12.06 10.58 -24.92
CA LYS A 146 11.62 10.61 -26.32
C LYS A 146 10.40 9.72 -26.55
N LEU A 147 10.42 8.48 -26.06
CA LEU A 147 9.25 7.58 -26.15
C LEU A 147 8.03 8.16 -25.45
N MET A 148 8.19 8.66 -24.22
CA MET A 148 7.12 9.28 -23.46
C MET A 148 6.57 10.52 -24.18
N SER A 149 7.42 11.33 -24.83
CA SER A 149 6.97 12.49 -25.60
C SER A 149 6.01 12.15 -26.75
N TRP A 150 6.10 10.93 -27.29
CA TRP A 150 5.16 10.44 -28.31
C TRP A 150 3.86 9.93 -27.71
N ALA A 151 3.94 9.32 -26.53
CA ALA A 151 2.80 8.70 -25.86
C ALA A 151 1.90 9.73 -25.15
N GLU A 152 2.51 10.69 -24.45
CA GLU A 152 1.81 11.67 -23.60
C GLU A 152 0.68 12.45 -24.31
N PRO A 153 0.83 12.93 -25.56
CA PRO A 153 -0.25 13.64 -26.26
C PRO A 153 -1.54 12.83 -26.44
N PHE A 154 -1.48 11.49 -26.41
CA PHE A 154 -2.67 10.65 -26.51
C PHE A 154 -3.34 10.41 -25.16
N ARG A 155 -2.59 10.50 -24.05
CA ARG A 155 -3.07 10.12 -22.72
C ARG A 155 -4.22 11.02 -22.26
N LYS A 156 -5.32 10.38 -21.84
CA LYS A 156 -6.49 11.05 -21.24
C LYS A 156 -6.61 10.84 -19.73
N LEU A 157 -6.28 9.64 -19.26
CA LEU A 157 -6.28 9.32 -17.83
C LEU A 157 -5.16 10.06 -17.11
N GLY A 158 -5.49 10.68 -15.98
CA GLY A 158 -4.48 11.10 -15.02
C GLY A 158 -3.75 9.90 -14.42
N VAL A 159 -2.47 10.04 -14.10
CA VAL A 159 -1.71 9.01 -13.39
C VAL A 159 -1.18 9.58 -12.08
N ARG A 160 -1.76 9.13 -10.97
CA ARG A 160 -1.35 9.47 -9.61
C ARG A 160 -0.51 8.34 -9.00
N ALA A 161 0.06 8.59 -7.84
CA ALA A 161 0.79 7.58 -7.09
C ALA A 161 0.13 7.24 -5.74
N ASN A 162 0.40 6.01 -5.26
CA ASN A 162 0.17 5.60 -3.90
C ASN A 162 1.46 5.88 -3.13
N ALA A 163 1.46 6.88 -2.25
CA ALA A 163 2.64 7.25 -1.49
C ALA A 163 2.25 7.87 -0.15
N ASP A 164 2.84 7.35 0.92
CA ASP A 164 2.42 7.63 2.29
C ASP A 164 3.42 8.54 3.03
N ILE A 165 4.63 8.72 2.47
CA ILE A 165 5.70 9.50 3.07
C ILE A 165 6.32 10.49 2.06
N PRO A 166 6.98 11.58 2.52
CA PRO A 166 7.50 12.62 1.65
C PRO A 166 8.51 12.12 0.60
N ARG A 167 9.40 11.19 0.98
CA ARG A 167 10.40 10.61 0.07
C ARG A 167 9.74 9.94 -1.13
N ASP A 168 8.70 9.14 -0.89
CA ASP A 168 8.03 8.36 -1.92
C ASP A 168 7.16 9.29 -2.80
N ALA A 169 6.60 10.35 -2.22
CA ALA A 169 5.92 11.41 -2.96
C ALA A 169 6.87 12.17 -3.91
N ILE A 170 8.07 12.54 -3.44
CA ILE A 170 9.12 13.16 -4.28
C ILE A 170 9.48 12.24 -5.45
N GLN A 171 9.70 10.96 -5.17
CA GLN A 171 10.04 9.97 -6.19
C GLN A 171 8.90 9.78 -7.20
N ALA A 172 7.65 9.67 -6.75
CA ALA A 172 6.49 9.58 -7.63
C ALA A 172 6.39 10.78 -8.57
N ARG A 173 6.58 12.00 -8.03
CA ARG A 173 6.58 13.22 -8.83
C ARG A 173 7.71 13.23 -9.86
N ALA A 174 8.90 12.75 -9.51
CA ALA A 174 10.02 12.62 -10.45
C ALA A 174 9.72 11.64 -11.60
N PHE A 175 8.89 10.62 -11.38
CA PHE A 175 8.37 9.74 -12.43
C PHE A 175 7.17 10.31 -13.20
N GLY A 176 6.75 11.54 -12.89
CA GLY A 176 5.66 12.26 -13.55
C GLY A 176 4.27 11.92 -13.02
N ALA A 177 4.16 11.50 -11.75
CA ALA A 177 2.85 11.37 -11.11
C ALA A 177 2.18 12.75 -10.96
N GLU A 178 0.90 12.82 -11.28
CA GLU A 178 0.06 14.03 -11.27
C GLU A 178 -0.71 14.17 -9.94
N GLY A 179 -0.05 13.78 -8.85
CA GLY A 179 -0.59 13.79 -7.48
C GLY A 179 -0.57 12.43 -6.81
N ILE A 180 -1.17 12.36 -5.62
CA ILE A 180 -1.32 11.16 -4.81
C ILE A 180 -2.79 10.73 -4.86
N GLY A 181 -3.05 9.49 -5.29
CA GLY A 181 -4.40 8.92 -5.31
C GLY A 181 -4.71 8.06 -4.08
N LEU A 182 -3.68 7.72 -3.30
CA LEU A 182 -3.81 7.06 -2.00
C LEU A 182 -2.59 7.35 -1.12
N CYS A 183 -2.80 8.09 -0.05
CA CYS A 183 -1.91 8.20 1.10
C CYS A 183 -2.56 7.46 2.27
N ARG A 184 -1.96 6.35 2.67
CA ARG A 184 -2.37 5.50 3.80
C ARG A 184 -1.86 6.12 5.09
N THR A 185 -2.75 6.32 6.04
CA THR A 185 -2.40 6.96 7.32
C THR A 185 -1.82 6.00 8.33
N GLU A 186 -1.89 4.69 8.09
CA GLU A 186 -1.63 3.68 9.11
C GLU A 186 -0.15 3.41 9.28
N HIS A 187 0.58 3.45 8.17
CA HIS A 187 2.04 3.49 8.16
C HIS A 187 2.60 4.66 8.99
N MET A 188 1.86 5.76 9.11
CA MET A 188 2.27 6.91 9.93
C MET A 188 2.14 6.65 11.44
N PHE A 189 1.51 5.56 11.87
CA PHE A 189 1.34 5.19 13.29
C PHE A 189 2.25 4.05 13.75
N PHE A 190 2.87 3.30 12.82
CA PHE A 190 3.74 2.17 13.16
C PHE A 190 5.15 2.56 13.63
N GLY A 191 5.56 3.82 13.48
CA GLY A 191 6.85 4.29 13.99
C GLY A 191 7.02 4.06 15.50
N GLU A 192 8.21 3.70 15.96
CA GLU A 192 8.49 3.35 17.37
C GLU A 192 8.09 4.44 18.38
N ASP A 193 8.24 5.71 17.99
CA ASP A 193 7.86 6.87 18.80
C ASP A 193 6.34 7.09 18.85
N ARG A 194 5.57 6.43 17.97
CA ARG A 194 4.14 6.65 17.74
C ARG A 194 3.29 5.47 18.18
N ILE A 195 3.79 4.25 17.97
CA ILE A 195 3.07 3.01 18.29
C ILE A 195 2.68 2.95 19.77
N LYS A 196 3.50 3.50 20.67
CA LYS A 196 3.18 3.62 22.10
C LYS A 196 1.94 4.49 22.37
N HIS A 197 1.76 5.57 21.62
CA HIS A 197 0.62 6.47 21.74
C HIS A 197 -0.63 5.88 21.10
N MET A 198 -0.46 5.15 19.98
CA MET A 198 -1.54 4.39 19.36
C MET A 198 -2.06 3.29 20.30
N ARG A 199 -1.16 2.51 20.91
CA ARG A 199 -1.51 1.50 21.92
C ARG A 199 -2.20 2.11 23.13
N ALA A 200 -1.73 3.26 23.62
CA ALA A 200 -2.38 3.98 24.71
C ALA A 200 -3.82 4.40 24.36
N MET A 201 -4.07 4.82 23.11
CA MET A 201 -5.42 5.10 22.62
C MET A 201 -6.29 3.84 22.60
N ILE A 202 -5.75 2.71 22.12
CA ILE A 202 -6.51 1.44 22.02
C ILE A 202 -6.88 0.88 23.40
N LEU A 203 -6.00 1.03 24.39
CA LEU A 203 -6.18 0.55 25.76
C LEU A 203 -7.09 1.45 26.61
N ALA A 204 -7.37 2.68 26.16
CA ALA A 204 -8.17 3.62 26.93
C ALA A 204 -9.65 3.21 27.00
N GLY A 205 -10.15 3.06 28.23
CA GLY A 205 -11.53 2.63 28.50
C GLY A 205 -12.60 3.72 28.32
N ASN A 206 -12.20 4.97 28.11
CA ASN A 206 -13.11 6.11 27.95
C ASN A 206 -12.59 7.11 26.90
N GLU A 207 -13.49 7.96 26.39
CA GLU A 207 -13.18 8.94 25.34
C GLU A 207 -12.14 9.98 25.77
N LYS A 208 -12.18 10.43 27.03
CA LYS A 208 -11.25 11.45 27.55
C LYS A 208 -9.80 10.97 27.44
N ASP A 209 -9.54 9.74 27.82
CA ASP A 209 -8.20 9.14 27.77
C ASP A 209 -7.78 8.84 26.32
N ARG A 210 -8.71 8.42 25.46
CA ARG A 210 -8.46 8.27 24.01
C ARG A 210 -8.03 9.59 23.38
N ARG A 211 -8.76 10.68 23.65
CA ARG A 211 -8.41 12.03 23.17
C ARG A 211 -7.05 12.50 23.69
N ALA A 212 -6.69 12.18 24.93
CA ALA A 212 -5.38 12.51 25.48
C ALA A 212 -4.23 11.80 24.73
N ALA A 213 -4.41 10.53 24.38
CA ALA A 213 -3.46 9.78 23.55
C ALA A 213 -3.39 10.33 22.12
N LEU A 214 -4.55 10.58 21.49
CA LEU A 214 -4.65 11.16 20.14
C LEU A 214 -4.00 12.54 20.03
N LYS A 215 -4.08 13.37 21.08
CA LYS A 215 -3.40 14.68 21.14
C LYS A 215 -1.87 14.56 21.02
N LYS A 216 -1.29 13.43 21.43
CA LYS A 216 0.15 13.16 21.26
C LYS A 216 0.50 12.75 19.82
N LEU A 217 -0.41 12.06 19.13
CA LEU A 217 -0.25 11.65 17.73
C LEU A 217 -0.44 12.81 16.74
N LEU A 218 -1.34 13.75 17.05
CA LEU A 218 -1.66 14.91 16.20
C LEU A 218 -0.44 15.65 15.62
N PRO A 219 0.54 16.15 16.43
CA PRO A 219 1.68 16.89 15.88
C PRO A 219 2.58 16.03 14.97
N MET A 220 2.65 14.72 15.25
CA MET A 220 3.47 13.78 14.47
C MET A 220 2.85 13.56 13.09
N GLN A 221 1.54 13.28 13.03
CA GLN A 221 0.83 13.09 11.77
C GLN A 221 0.77 14.38 10.94
N ARG A 222 0.56 15.53 11.60
CA ARG A 222 0.62 16.85 10.95
C ARG A 222 1.98 17.10 10.27
N SER A 223 3.07 16.71 10.91
CA SER A 223 4.42 16.86 10.34
C SER A 223 4.59 16.03 9.07
N ASP A 224 4.06 14.80 9.04
CA ASP A 224 4.15 13.95 7.86
C ASP A 224 3.37 14.56 6.68
N PHE A 225 2.15 15.04 6.94
CA PHE A 225 1.34 15.69 5.91
C PHE A 225 1.97 16.98 5.39
N ILE A 226 2.62 17.78 6.24
CA ILE A 226 3.41 18.95 5.79
C ILE A 226 4.45 18.51 4.76
N GLY A 227 5.18 17.44 5.04
CA GLY A 227 6.18 16.91 4.11
C GLY A 227 5.59 16.41 2.80
N VAL A 228 4.46 15.69 2.86
CA VAL A 228 3.78 15.17 1.67
C VAL A 228 3.21 16.30 0.81
N PHE A 229 2.54 17.30 1.42
CA PHE A 229 2.00 18.44 0.68
C PHE A 229 3.09 19.28 0.02
N ARG A 230 4.23 19.51 0.70
CA ARG A 230 5.39 20.20 0.09
C ARG A 230 5.94 19.43 -1.10
N ALA A 231 6.06 18.10 -1.00
CA ALA A 231 6.51 17.26 -2.10
C ALA A 231 5.58 17.35 -3.33
N MET A 232 4.27 17.51 -3.08
CA MET A 232 3.21 17.55 -4.09
C MET A 232 2.69 18.97 -4.37
N ASP A 233 3.53 19.99 -4.24
CA ASP A 233 3.17 21.37 -4.59
C ASP A 233 2.54 21.47 -5.99
N GLY A 234 1.31 21.96 -6.06
CA GLY A 234 0.52 22.11 -7.28
C GLY A 234 -0.30 20.88 -7.67
N PHE A 235 -0.23 19.78 -6.92
CA PHE A 235 -0.91 18.53 -7.21
C PHE A 235 -1.84 18.05 -6.08
N PRO A 236 -2.92 17.33 -6.42
CA PRO A 236 -3.84 16.78 -5.44
C PRO A 236 -3.25 15.66 -4.61
N VAL A 237 -3.63 15.61 -3.33
CA VAL A 237 -3.21 14.58 -2.38
C VAL A 237 -4.43 13.94 -1.73
N THR A 238 -4.76 12.72 -2.15
CA THR A 238 -5.83 11.92 -1.58
C THR A 238 -5.35 11.15 -0.34
N ILE A 239 -5.92 11.46 0.82
CA ILE A 239 -5.55 10.91 2.12
C ILE A 239 -6.69 10.05 2.64
N ARG A 240 -6.41 8.77 2.88
CA ARG A 240 -7.38 7.83 3.44
C ARG A 240 -7.34 7.87 4.97
N THR A 241 -8.49 8.06 5.61
CA THR A 241 -8.58 7.95 7.08
C THR A 241 -8.27 6.51 7.52
N LEU A 242 -8.06 6.30 8.82
CA LEU A 242 -7.65 5.03 9.40
C LEU A 242 -8.58 3.88 8.98
N ASP A 243 -7.99 2.82 8.44
CA ASP A 243 -8.68 1.69 7.83
C ASP A 243 -8.54 0.32 8.53
N PRO A 244 -7.39 -0.11 9.05
CA PRO A 244 -7.22 -1.42 9.65
C PRO A 244 -7.91 -1.49 11.02
N PRO A 245 -8.27 -2.70 11.45
CA PRO A 245 -8.78 -2.93 12.80
C PRO A 245 -7.70 -2.65 13.84
N LEU A 246 -8.14 -2.29 15.06
CA LEU A 246 -7.21 -1.83 16.11
C LEU A 246 -6.23 -2.91 16.58
N HIS A 247 -6.55 -4.20 16.43
CA HIS A 247 -5.67 -5.28 16.87
C HIS A 247 -4.36 -5.34 16.06
N GLU A 248 -4.31 -4.80 14.84
CA GLU A 248 -3.08 -4.75 14.03
C GLU A 248 -1.98 -3.87 14.67
N PHE A 249 -2.34 -2.95 15.58
CA PHE A 249 -1.37 -2.12 16.32
C PHE A 249 -0.93 -2.74 17.65
N LEU A 250 -1.55 -3.86 18.05
CA LEU A 250 -1.26 -4.57 19.29
C LEU A 250 -0.31 -5.74 19.02
N PRO A 251 0.46 -6.19 20.03
CA PRO A 251 1.21 -7.44 19.91
C PRO A 251 0.27 -8.63 19.69
N ARG A 252 0.80 -9.70 19.07
CA ARG A 252 0.03 -10.90 18.79
C ARG A 252 -0.50 -11.54 20.07
N ARG A 253 -1.69 -12.11 19.97
CA ARG A 253 -2.36 -12.75 21.10
C ARG A 253 -1.53 -13.92 21.65
N GLU A 254 -1.01 -14.75 20.76
CA GLU A 254 -0.25 -15.95 21.09
C GLU A 254 1.03 -15.60 21.83
N ASP A 255 1.76 -14.59 21.36
CA ASP A 255 2.98 -14.10 22.01
C ASP A 255 2.68 -13.59 23.42
N LEU A 256 1.61 -12.80 23.57
CA LEU A 256 1.19 -12.29 24.87
C LEU A 256 0.75 -13.41 25.82
N MET A 257 0.03 -14.43 25.32
CA MET A 257 -0.36 -15.59 26.13
C MET A 257 0.86 -16.33 26.66
N VAL A 258 1.86 -16.56 25.80
CA VAL A 258 3.12 -17.21 26.20
C VAL A 258 3.88 -16.34 27.20
N GLU A 259 4.03 -15.04 26.95
CA GLU A 259 4.75 -14.13 27.85
C GLU A 259 4.07 -14.03 29.23
N VAL A 260 2.73 -13.95 29.25
CA VAL A 260 1.94 -13.97 30.49
C VAL A 260 2.16 -15.28 31.23
N ALA A 261 2.00 -16.44 30.58
CA ALA A 261 2.17 -17.74 31.23
C ALA A 261 3.58 -17.95 31.80
N VAL A 262 4.61 -17.55 31.06
CA VAL A 262 6.01 -17.60 31.52
C VAL A 262 6.24 -16.68 32.71
N LEU A 263 5.71 -15.45 32.70
CA LEU A 263 5.84 -14.52 33.82
C LEU A 263 5.04 -14.96 35.05
N GLU A 264 3.87 -15.56 34.87
CA GLU A 264 3.11 -16.16 35.98
C GLU A 264 3.91 -17.26 36.67
N ALA A 265 4.56 -18.13 35.89
CA ALA A 265 5.36 -19.23 36.42
C ALA A 265 6.69 -18.78 37.05
N THR A 266 7.36 -17.80 36.45
CA THR A 266 8.72 -17.41 36.86
C THR A 266 8.77 -16.22 37.82
N LYS A 267 7.86 -15.24 37.66
CA LYS A 267 7.86 -13.96 38.39
C LYS A 267 6.43 -13.49 38.70
N PRO A 268 5.66 -14.24 39.52
CA PRO A 268 4.22 -13.98 39.74
C PRO A 268 3.87 -12.63 40.38
N ARG A 269 4.84 -11.95 41.00
CA ARG A 269 4.67 -10.62 41.62
C ARG A 269 5.17 -9.46 40.74
N SER A 270 5.55 -9.73 39.49
CA SER A 270 6.07 -8.70 38.59
C SER A 270 4.98 -7.66 38.24
N PRO A 271 5.22 -6.34 38.39
CA PRO A 271 4.29 -5.30 37.93
C PRO A 271 3.94 -5.45 36.44
N LYS A 272 4.91 -5.89 35.63
CA LYS A 272 4.76 -6.16 34.19
C LYS A 272 3.66 -7.19 33.91
N LEU A 273 3.45 -8.16 34.81
CA LEU A 273 2.43 -9.18 34.64
C LEU A 273 1.02 -8.58 34.63
N LYS A 274 0.76 -7.58 35.47
CA LYS A 274 -0.55 -6.90 35.51
C LYS A 274 -0.81 -6.13 34.21
N GLU A 275 0.21 -5.47 33.68
CA GLU A 275 0.13 -4.74 32.41
C GLU A 275 -0.11 -5.69 31.24
N LEU A 276 0.66 -6.78 31.14
CA LEU A 276 0.51 -7.77 30.07
C LEU A 276 -0.83 -8.49 30.12
N LYS A 277 -1.37 -8.78 31.32
CA LYS A 277 -2.73 -9.33 31.45
C LYS A 277 -3.81 -8.37 30.98
N ALA A 278 -3.68 -7.08 31.30
CA ALA A 278 -4.63 -6.07 30.82
C ALA A 278 -4.55 -5.91 29.30
N LEU A 279 -3.34 -5.92 28.75
CA LEU A 279 -3.09 -5.89 27.32
C LEU A 279 -3.65 -7.12 26.61
N LEU A 280 -3.39 -8.33 27.13
CA LEU A 280 -3.92 -9.58 26.58
C LEU A 280 -5.45 -9.57 26.58
N ARG A 281 -6.09 -9.16 27.68
CA ARG A 281 -7.55 -9.02 27.74
C ARG A 281 -8.05 -8.07 26.65
N ARG A 282 -7.38 -6.94 26.45
CA ARG A 282 -7.77 -5.99 25.40
C ARG A 282 -7.59 -6.55 23.99
N VAL A 283 -6.51 -7.29 23.75
CA VAL A 283 -6.28 -8.00 22.49
C VAL A 283 -7.39 -9.03 22.24
N GLU A 284 -7.81 -9.77 23.26
CA GLU A 284 -8.91 -10.74 23.15
C GLU A 284 -10.27 -10.07 22.91
N GLU A 285 -10.53 -8.92 23.53
CA GLU A 285 -11.74 -8.12 23.28
C GLU A 285 -11.81 -7.58 21.84
N LEU A 286 -10.66 -7.23 21.25
CA LEU A 286 -10.54 -6.69 19.90
C LEU A 286 -10.25 -7.77 18.85
N HIS A 287 -10.15 -9.03 19.26
CA HIS A 287 -9.92 -10.14 18.36
C HIS A 287 -11.20 -10.41 17.56
N GLU A 288 -11.04 -10.47 16.24
CA GLU A 288 -12.13 -10.75 15.32
C GLU A 288 -11.81 -12.00 14.53
N PHE A 289 -12.84 -12.80 14.24
CA PHE A 289 -12.68 -14.02 13.46
C PHE A 289 -12.27 -13.73 12.01
N ASN A 290 -12.81 -12.66 11.41
CA ASN A 290 -12.46 -12.19 10.06
C ASN A 290 -12.13 -10.68 10.08
N PRO A 291 -10.90 -10.30 10.48
CA PRO A 291 -10.45 -8.90 10.57
C PRO A 291 -10.76 -8.06 9.33
N MET A 292 -10.60 -8.64 8.14
CA MET A 292 -10.81 -7.92 6.87
C MET A 292 -12.24 -7.40 6.70
N LEU A 293 -13.23 -8.04 7.34
CA LEU A 293 -14.65 -7.66 7.29
C LEU A 293 -15.15 -7.05 8.61
N GLY A 294 -14.27 -6.81 9.58
CA GLY A 294 -14.61 -6.48 10.96
C GLY A 294 -14.76 -4.99 11.27
N HIS A 295 -14.36 -4.62 12.48
CA HIS A 295 -14.46 -3.29 13.08
C HIS A 295 -13.32 -2.39 12.63
N ARG A 296 -13.42 -1.93 11.39
CA ARG A 296 -12.38 -1.21 10.69
C ARG A 296 -12.95 -0.09 9.79
N GLY A 297 -12.10 0.71 9.16
CA GLY A 297 -12.51 1.78 8.24
C GLY A 297 -13.52 2.77 8.84
N CYS A 298 -14.53 3.18 8.05
CA CYS A 298 -15.55 4.11 8.53
C CYS A 298 -16.30 3.63 9.78
N ARG A 299 -16.42 2.31 10.00
CA ARG A 299 -17.11 1.75 11.17
C ARG A 299 -16.37 2.10 12.45
N LEU A 300 -15.03 2.04 12.39
CA LEU A 300 -14.16 2.45 13.49
C LEU A 300 -14.30 3.95 13.77
N GLY A 301 -14.28 4.77 12.72
CA GLY A 301 -14.50 6.22 12.83
C GLY A 301 -15.90 6.60 13.31
N ILE A 302 -16.93 5.77 13.09
CA ILE A 302 -18.29 5.98 13.60
C ILE A 302 -18.36 5.68 15.10
N THR A 303 -17.73 4.60 15.56
CA THR A 303 -17.73 4.22 16.98
C THR A 303 -16.77 5.05 17.82
N TYR A 304 -15.68 5.55 17.22
CA TYR A 304 -14.68 6.41 17.85
C TYR A 304 -14.42 7.66 16.99
N PRO A 305 -15.39 8.61 16.92
CA PRO A 305 -15.30 9.82 16.11
C PRO A 305 -14.02 10.64 16.32
N GLU A 306 -13.48 10.62 17.53
CA GLU A 306 -12.26 11.33 17.91
C GLU A 306 -11.03 10.92 17.08
N ILE A 307 -11.02 9.72 16.50
CA ILE A 307 -9.95 9.26 15.59
C ILE A 307 -10.02 10.06 14.29
N THR A 308 -11.20 10.10 13.64
CA THR A 308 -11.42 10.86 12.40
C THR A 308 -11.21 12.36 12.63
N GLU A 309 -11.64 12.89 13.77
CA GLU A 309 -11.42 14.29 14.15
C GLU A 309 -9.93 14.64 14.22
N MET A 310 -9.13 13.79 14.88
CA MET A 310 -7.68 14.00 14.99
C MET A 310 -7.01 13.98 13.62
N GLN A 311 -7.34 13.00 12.77
CA GLN A 311 -6.77 12.90 11.43
C GLN A 311 -7.17 14.08 10.54
N ALA A 312 -8.45 14.45 10.53
CA ALA A 312 -8.93 15.62 9.79
C ALA A 312 -8.21 16.91 10.25
N ARG A 313 -8.07 17.10 11.56
CA ARG A 313 -7.33 18.25 12.11
C ARG A 313 -5.86 18.25 11.67
N ALA A 314 -5.20 17.09 11.70
CA ALA A 314 -3.82 16.95 11.23
C ALA A 314 -3.66 17.36 9.76
N ILE A 315 -4.59 16.89 8.90
CA ILE A 315 -4.61 17.18 7.46
C ILE A 315 -4.78 18.69 7.22
N PHE A 316 -5.81 19.31 7.81
CA PHE A 316 -6.11 20.71 7.53
C PHE A 316 -5.13 21.67 8.19
N GLU A 317 -4.61 21.36 9.39
CA GLU A 317 -3.54 22.16 9.98
C GLU A 317 -2.27 22.11 9.14
N ALA A 318 -1.92 20.93 8.60
CA ALA A 318 -0.78 20.79 7.70
C ALA A 318 -0.99 21.56 6.39
N ALA A 319 -2.16 21.40 5.76
CA ALA A 319 -2.50 22.08 4.50
C ALA A 319 -2.46 23.61 4.65
N VAL A 320 -3.05 24.16 5.72
CA VAL A 320 -3.00 25.60 5.99
C VAL A 320 -1.58 26.08 6.28
N THR A 321 -0.78 25.29 7.00
CA THR A 321 0.61 25.63 7.31
C THR A 321 1.42 25.83 6.02
N VAL A 322 1.39 24.86 5.11
CA VAL A 322 2.16 24.95 3.86
C VAL A 322 1.54 25.92 2.85
N ALA A 323 0.21 26.13 2.88
CA ALA A 323 -0.43 27.16 2.06
C ALA A 323 0.06 28.57 2.41
N LYS A 324 0.28 28.86 3.70
CA LYS A 324 0.89 30.11 4.17
C LYS A 324 2.35 30.27 3.73
N GLU A 325 3.03 29.17 3.44
CA GLU A 325 4.40 29.14 2.88
C GLU A 325 4.41 29.33 1.35
N GLY A 326 3.24 29.45 0.70
CA GLY A 326 3.10 29.62 -0.75
C GLY A 326 2.94 28.33 -1.55
N VAL A 327 2.86 27.17 -0.88
CA VAL A 327 2.62 25.87 -1.52
C VAL A 327 1.16 25.77 -1.97
N LYS A 328 0.93 25.38 -3.22
CA LYS A 328 -0.42 25.11 -3.74
C LYS A 328 -0.86 23.72 -3.30
N VAL A 329 -1.85 23.67 -2.40
CA VAL A 329 -2.36 22.42 -1.82
C VAL A 329 -3.79 22.13 -2.25
N PHE A 330 -4.06 20.86 -2.55
CA PHE A 330 -5.40 20.37 -2.87
C PHE A 330 -5.66 19.06 -2.09
N PRO A 331 -6.00 19.15 -0.79
CA PRO A 331 -6.31 17.99 0.04
C PRO A 331 -7.60 17.30 -0.43
N GLU A 332 -7.58 15.97 -0.49
CA GLU A 332 -8.77 15.17 -0.74
C GLU A 332 -8.89 14.11 0.38
N VAL A 333 -9.90 14.23 1.24
CA VAL A 333 -10.09 13.30 2.38
C VAL A 333 -11.00 12.16 1.93
N MET A 334 -10.51 10.92 2.07
CA MET A 334 -11.18 9.72 1.62
C MET A 334 -11.59 8.84 2.80
N ILE A 335 -12.90 8.56 2.90
CA ILE A 335 -13.47 7.65 3.89
C ILE A 335 -13.44 6.21 3.35
N PRO A 336 -12.73 5.27 4.01
CA PRO A 336 -12.68 3.87 3.61
C PRO A 336 -13.91 3.09 4.06
N LEU A 337 -14.10 1.92 3.45
CA LEU A 337 -15.04 0.85 3.79
C LEU A 337 -16.52 1.26 3.85
N THR A 338 -16.86 2.37 3.18
CA THR A 338 -18.21 2.91 3.17
C THR A 338 -19.14 1.98 2.38
N ALA A 339 -20.27 1.62 2.97
CA ALA A 339 -21.27 0.79 2.31
C ALA A 339 -22.57 1.54 2.04
N THR A 340 -22.87 2.59 2.81
CA THR A 340 -24.14 3.32 2.83
C THR A 340 -23.95 4.84 2.77
N LEU A 341 -25.00 5.55 2.32
CA LEU A 341 -25.07 7.01 2.37
C LEU A 341 -24.88 7.56 3.80
N LYS A 342 -25.48 6.91 4.82
CA LYS A 342 -25.44 7.42 6.20
C LYS A 342 -24.05 7.29 6.82
N GLU A 343 -23.30 6.25 6.49
CA GLU A 343 -21.90 6.12 6.91
C GLU A 343 -21.05 7.24 6.28
N MET A 344 -21.23 7.49 4.98
CA MET A 344 -20.54 8.58 4.29
C MET A 344 -20.89 9.95 4.89
N ALA A 345 -22.19 10.21 5.11
CA ALA A 345 -22.67 11.46 5.69
C ALA A 345 -22.12 11.68 7.10
N ASN A 346 -22.09 10.63 7.93
CA ASN A 346 -21.58 10.71 9.30
C ASN A 346 -20.10 11.13 9.34
N GLN A 347 -19.24 10.41 8.61
CA GLN A 347 -17.80 10.70 8.61
C GLN A 347 -17.48 11.99 7.85
N GLY A 348 -18.17 12.23 6.73
CA GLY A 348 -18.01 13.46 5.95
C GLY A 348 -18.37 14.71 6.75
N ALA A 349 -19.42 14.66 7.58
CA ALA A 349 -19.78 15.76 8.47
C ALA A 349 -18.69 16.07 9.51
N ILE A 350 -18.04 15.05 10.07
CA ILE A 350 -16.91 15.23 11.00
C ILE A 350 -15.75 15.95 10.30
N VAL A 351 -15.36 15.47 9.11
CA VAL A 351 -14.27 16.07 8.34
C VAL A 351 -14.55 17.53 8.02
N ARG A 352 -15.74 17.85 7.50
CA ARG A 352 -16.13 19.22 7.13
C ARG A 352 -16.17 20.16 8.33
N ARG A 353 -16.76 19.72 9.45
CA ARG A 353 -16.78 20.49 10.70
C ARG A 353 -15.37 20.82 11.18
N VAL A 354 -14.49 19.83 11.23
CA VAL A 354 -13.10 20.03 11.69
C VAL A 354 -12.32 20.93 10.73
N ALA A 355 -12.56 20.83 9.42
CA ALA A 355 -11.98 21.76 8.43
C ALA A 355 -12.38 23.21 8.75
N GLU A 356 -13.68 23.47 8.98
CA GLU A 356 -14.19 24.80 9.33
C GLU A 356 -13.61 25.33 10.64
N GLU A 357 -13.50 24.50 11.67
CA GLU A 357 -12.86 24.83 12.95
C GLU A 357 -11.40 25.28 12.73
N VAL A 358 -10.61 24.48 12.01
CA VAL A 358 -9.21 24.80 11.70
C VAL A 358 -9.09 26.07 10.87
N PHE A 359 -9.95 26.26 9.86
CA PHE A 359 -9.92 27.45 9.02
C PHE A 359 -10.25 28.72 9.79
N LYS A 360 -11.18 28.63 10.75
CA LYS A 360 -11.51 29.73 11.66
C LYS A 360 -10.34 30.03 12.61
N GLU A 361 -9.75 29.01 13.22
CA GLU A 361 -8.62 29.16 14.15
C GLU A 361 -7.35 29.70 13.48
N LYS A 362 -7.13 29.35 12.21
CA LYS A 362 -5.93 29.74 11.46
C LYS A 362 -6.12 30.94 10.55
N GLU A 363 -7.36 31.45 10.44
CA GLU A 363 -7.74 32.58 9.57
C GLU A 363 -7.30 32.37 8.12
N THR A 364 -7.39 31.14 7.62
CA THR A 364 -6.96 30.77 6.26
C THR A 364 -7.76 29.58 5.79
N LYS A 365 -8.19 29.61 4.54
CA LYS A 365 -8.95 28.53 3.90
C LYS A 365 -8.12 27.88 2.81
N VAL A 366 -8.31 26.58 2.62
CA VAL A 366 -7.81 25.82 1.48
C VAL A 366 -8.98 25.06 0.86
N ASP A 367 -9.02 24.97 -0.46
CA ASP A 367 -10.02 24.15 -1.14
C ASP A 367 -9.72 22.67 -0.91
N TYR A 368 -10.75 21.87 -0.66
CA TYR A 368 -10.61 20.44 -0.40
C TYR A 368 -11.82 19.68 -0.91
N LEU A 369 -11.69 18.36 -1.04
CA LEU A 369 -12.79 17.45 -1.37
C LEU A 369 -12.95 16.39 -0.30
N VAL A 370 -14.18 15.96 -0.05
CA VAL A 370 -14.48 14.79 0.77
C VAL A 370 -15.15 13.72 -0.08
N GLY A 371 -14.55 12.54 -0.12
CA GLY A 371 -15.00 11.44 -0.95
C GLY A 371 -14.85 10.10 -0.24
N THR A 372 -15.03 9.03 -0.99
CA THR A 372 -15.07 7.69 -0.42
C THR A 372 -14.35 6.67 -1.30
N MET A 373 -13.87 5.62 -0.64
CA MET A 373 -13.42 4.44 -1.33
C MET A 373 -14.62 3.54 -1.68
N ILE A 374 -14.77 3.19 -2.96
CA ILE A 374 -15.75 2.20 -3.42
C ILE A 374 -15.05 0.85 -3.47
N GLU A 375 -15.19 0.10 -2.37
CA GLU A 375 -14.46 -1.16 -2.17
C GLU A 375 -15.34 -2.31 -1.65
N LEU A 376 -16.64 -2.07 -1.52
CA LEU A 376 -17.65 -3.07 -1.20
C LEU A 376 -18.67 -3.18 -2.34
N PRO A 377 -19.12 -4.39 -2.71
CA PRO A 377 -20.13 -4.57 -3.76
C PRO A 377 -21.40 -3.77 -3.48
N ARG A 378 -21.83 -3.69 -2.22
CA ARG A 378 -22.98 -2.86 -1.83
C ARG A 378 -22.76 -1.39 -2.20
N ALA A 379 -21.59 -0.83 -1.92
CA ALA A 379 -21.28 0.57 -2.22
C ALA A 379 -21.36 0.85 -3.72
N ALA A 380 -20.87 -0.07 -4.55
CA ALA A 380 -20.99 0.02 -6.00
C ALA A 380 -22.44 -0.03 -6.47
N LEU A 381 -23.25 -0.93 -5.88
CA LEU A 381 -24.66 -1.07 -6.22
C LEU A 381 -25.51 0.14 -5.82
N VAL A 382 -25.17 0.88 -4.76
CA VAL A 382 -25.92 2.09 -4.34
C VAL A 382 -25.12 3.39 -4.52
N ALA A 383 -24.22 3.41 -5.50
CA ALA A 383 -23.29 4.52 -5.71
C ALA A 383 -23.98 5.85 -6.03
N ASP A 384 -25.18 5.82 -6.64
CA ASP A 384 -26.03 6.99 -6.86
C ASP A 384 -26.45 7.67 -5.55
N GLU A 385 -26.75 6.89 -4.52
CA GLU A 385 -27.06 7.41 -3.19
C GLU A 385 -25.82 7.99 -2.53
N ILE A 386 -24.70 7.26 -2.54
CA ILE A 386 -23.44 7.68 -1.89
C ILE A 386 -22.90 8.98 -2.53
N ALA A 387 -23.05 9.15 -3.85
CA ALA A 387 -22.60 10.34 -4.59
C ALA A 387 -23.31 11.65 -4.19
N LYS A 388 -24.43 11.58 -3.45
CA LYS A 388 -25.08 12.76 -2.85
C LYS A 388 -24.11 13.46 -1.89
N GLU A 389 -23.36 12.68 -1.11
CA GLU A 389 -22.42 13.19 -0.09
C GLU A 389 -20.96 13.17 -0.56
N ALA A 390 -20.57 12.18 -1.36
CA ALA A 390 -19.20 12.03 -1.82
C ALA A 390 -18.93 12.88 -3.08
N GLU A 391 -17.83 13.63 -3.05
CA GLU A 391 -17.38 14.51 -4.13
C GLU A 391 -16.43 13.81 -5.11
N PHE A 392 -15.88 12.66 -4.69
CA PHE A 392 -15.12 11.76 -5.54
C PHE A 392 -15.25 10.31 -5.07
N PHE A 393 -15.01 9.38 -5.99
CA PHE A 393 -14.82 7.96 -5.72
C PHE A 393 -13.39 7.54 -6.03
N SER A 394 -12.85 6.66 -5.20
CA SER A 394 -11.65 5.88 -5.51
C SER A 394 -11.97 4.40 -5.38
N PHE A 395 -11.77 3.59 -6.40
CA PHE A 395 -11.96 2.16 -6.29
C PHE A 395 -10.81 1.51 -5.53
N GLY A 396 -11.11 0.94 -4.37
CA GLY A 396 -10.21 0.06 -3.62
C GLY A 396 -10.34 -1.36 -4.16
N THR A 397 -9.77 -1.63 -5.32
CA THR A 397 -10.07 -2.89 -6.04
C THR A 397 -9.54 -4.13 -5.35
N ASN A 398 -8.62 -4.01 -4.40
CA ASN A 398 -8.14 -5.15 -3.63
C ASN A 398 -9.27 -5.73 -2.76
N ASP A 399 -9.85 -4.91 -1.87
CA ASP A 399 -11.00 -5.28 -1.04
C ASP A 399 -12.26 -5.55 -1.89
N LEU A 400 -12.47 -4.81 -3.00
CA LEU A 400 -13.60 -5.06 -3.90
C LEU A 400 -13.50 -6.44 -4.57
N THR A 401 -12.31 -6.83 -5.04
CA THR A 401 -12.09 -8.16 -5.64
C THR A 401 -12.32 -9.24 -4.61
N GLN A 402 -11.73 -9.08 -3.42
CA GLN A 402 -11.91 -10.00 -2.32
C GLN A 402 -13.38 -10.25 -1.96
N THR A 403 -14.16 -9.18 -1.81
CA THR A 403 -15.58 -9.30 -1.43
C THR A 403 -16.48 -9.72 -2.58
N THR A 404 -16.07 -9.51 -3.84
CA THR A 404 -16.80 -9.98 -5.02
C THR A 404 -16.60 -11.48 -5.26
N PHE A 405 -15.35 -11.95 -5.15
CA PHE A 405 -15.02 -13.38 -5.31
C PHE A 405 -15.25 -14.21 -4.04
N GLY A 406 -15.27 -13.58 -2.86
CA GLY A 406 -15.20 -14.29 -1.58
C GLY A 406 -13.80 -14.84 -1.27
N PHE A 407 -12.76 -14.23 -1.83
CA PHE A 407 -11.36 -14.65 -1.64
C PHE A 407 -10.67 -13.81 -0.58
N SER A 408 -10.25 -14.42 0.52
CA SER A 408 -9.27 -13.82 1.45
C SER A 408 -7.93 -13.70 0.72
N ARG A 409 -7.42 -12.48 0.55
CA ARG A 409 -6.12 -12.26 -0.11
C ARG A 409 -4.98 -12.99 0.60
N ASP A 410 -5.08 -13.15 1.92
CA ASP A 410 -4.02 -13.77 2.71
C ASP A 410 -4.05 -15.32 2.60
N ASP A 411 -5.21 -15.89 2.26
CA ASP A 411 -5.41 -17.34 2.16
C ASP A 411 -5.50 -17.89 0.72
N ILE A 412 -5.73 -17.03 -0.27
CA ILE A 412 -6.05 -17.41 -1.65
C ILE A 412 -4.97 -18.28 -2.30
N ASN A 413 -3.73 -18.19 -1.82
CA ASN A 413 -2.58 -18.94 -2.34
C ASN A 413 -2.70 -20.46 -2.18
N LYS A 414 -3.60 -20.93 -1.31
CA LYS A 414 -3.92 -22.36 -1.17
C LYS A 414 -4.80 -22.89 -2.30
N VAL A 415 -5.49 -22.01 -3.03
CA VAL A 415 -6.52 -22.33 -4.03
C VAL A 415 -6.11 -21.87 -5.43
N LEU A 416 -5.52 -20.67 -5.53
CA LEU A 416 -5.22 -19.99 -6.78
C LEU A 416 -4.35 -20.81 -7.75
N PRO A 417 -3.28 -21.52 -7.33
CA PRO A 417 -2.48 -22.33 -8.26
C PRO A 417 -3.30 -23.36 -9.03
N THR A 418 -4.17 -24.11 -8.35
CA THR A 418 -5.05 -25.11 -8.97
C THR A 418 -6.05 -24.47 -9.92
N TYR A 419 -6.65 -23.33 -9.53
CA TYR A 419 -7.61 -22.62 -10.37
C TYR A 419 -6.98 -22.11 -11.68
N LEU A 420 -5.71 -21.71 -11.64
CA LEU A 420 -4.96 -21.30 -12.82
C LEU A 420 -4.56 -22.50 -13.69
N GLU A 421 -4.09 -23.59 -13.07
CA GLU A 421 -3.68 -24.82 -13.76
C GLU A 421 -4.86 -25.49 -14.49
N GLU A 422 -6.03 -25.53 -13.87
CA GLU A 422 -7.25 -26.07 -14.47
C GLU A 422 -7.94 -25.09 -15.44
N GLY A 423 -7.43 -23.87 -15.57
CA GLY A 423 -8.00 -22.84 -16.44
C GLY A 423 -9.35 -22.28 -15.97
N ILE A 424 -9.74 -22.53 -14.71
CA ILE A 424 -10.93 -21.94 -14.07
C ILE A 424 -10.79 -20.42 -14.02
N LEU A 425 -9.59 -19.94 -13.67
CA LEU A 425 -9.21 -18.54 -13.78
C LEU A 425 -8.11 -18.40 -14.83
N LYS A 426 -8.23 -17.38 -15.69
CA LYS A 426 -7.22 -17.09 -16.71
C LYS A 426 -5.95 -16.47 -16.12
N GLN A 427 -6.09 -15.77 -15.00
CA GLN A 427 -5.03 -15.02 -14.34
C GLN A 427 -5.42 -14.74 -12.89
N ASP A 428 -4.45 -14.33 -12.08
CA ASP A 428 -4.67 -13.89 -10.70
C ASP A 428 -5.53 -12.61 -10.66
N PRO A 429 -6.75 -12.65 -10.08
CA PRO A 429 -7.67 -11.50 -10.07
C PRO A 429 -7.21 -10.36 -9.15
N PHE A 430 -6.20 -10.58 -8.28
CA PHE A 430 -5.58 -9.52 -7.47
C PHE A 430 -4.40 -8.84 -8.18
N ALA A 431 -3.85 -9.48 -9.21
CA ALA A 431 -2.76 -8.92 -10.01
C ALA A 431 -3.31 -8.10 -11.19
N ALA A 432 -4.36 -8.59 -11.84
CA ALA A 432 -4.99 -7.95 -12.99
C ALA A 432 -6.51 -8.02 -12.87
N LEU A 433 -7.16 -6.87 -13.07
CA LEU A 433 -8.57 -6.65 -12.78
C LEU A 433 -9.46 -7.64 -13.53
N ASP A 434 -10.32 -8.34 -12.78
CA ASP A 434 -11.43 -9.09 -13.36
C ASP A 434 -12.43 -8.14 -14.02
N ARG A 435 -12.41 -8.09 -15.35
CA ARG A 435 -13.28 -7.21 -16.14
C ARG A 435 -14.74 -7.71 -16.18
N GLU A 436 -14.99 -9.00 -15.97
CA GLU A 436 -16.30 -9.62 -16.16
C GLU A 436 -17.18 -9.57 -14.90
N GLY A 437 -16.57 -9.69 -13.71
CA GLY A 437 -17.25 -9.53 -12.42
C GLY A 437 -16.97 -8.18 -11.77
N VAL A 438 -15.76 -8.00 -11.23
CA VAL A 438 -15.38 -6.76 -10.50
C VAL A 438 -15.53 -5.51 -11.38
N GLY A 439 -15.18 -5.62 -12.66
CA GLY A 439 -15.35 -4.55 -13.65
C GLY A 439 -16.81 -4.10 -13.82
N GLN A 440 -17.79 -4.99 -13.68
CA GLN A 440 -19.21 -4.60 -13.72
C GLN A 440 -19.58 -3.69 -12.55
N LEU A 441 -19.08 -3.99 -11.35
CA LEU A 441 -19.30 -3.14 -10.18
C LEU A 441 -18.66 -1.75 -10.37
N ILE A 442 -17.46 -1.69 -10.96
CA ILE A 442 -16.80 -0.43 -11.29
C ILE A 442 -17.62 0.40 -12.29
N ARG A 443 -18.15 -0.23 -13.35
CA ARG A 443 -19.03 0.43 -14.33
C ARG A 443 -20.30 0.97 -13.69
N ILE A 444 -21.03 0.11 -12.98
CA ILE A 444 -22.28 0.46 -12.28
C ILE A 444 -22.04 1.65 -11.35
N ALA A 445 -21.00 1.59 -10.53
CA ALA A 445 -20.69 2.64 -9.56
C ALA A 445 -20.35 3.97 -10.23
N THR A 446 -19.55 3.93 -11.31
CA THR A 446 -19.16 5.11 -12.08
C THR A 446 -20.37 5.77 -12.74
N GLU A 447 -21.21 4.98 -13.41
CA GLU A 447 -22.41 5.44 -14.10
C GLU A 447 -23.43 6.02 -13.12
N ARG A 448 -23.76 5.28 -12.05
CA ARG A 448 -24.72 5.71 -11.03
C ARG A 448 -24.23 6.94 -10.27
N GLY A 449 -22.96 6.95 -9.87
CA GLY A 449 -22.36 8.10 -9.19
C GLY A 449 -22.42 9.37 -10.03
N ARG A 450 -22.03 9.28 -11.32
CA ARG A 450 -22.08 10.43 -12.25
C ARG A 450 -23.49 10.84 -12.63
N LYS A 451 -24.45 9.92 -12.62
CA LYS A 451 -25.88 10.26 -12.80
C LYS A 451 -26.36 11.20 -11.68
N THR A 452 -25.96 10.97 -10.44
CA THR A 452 -26.29 11.87 -9.31
C THR A 452 -25.42 13.12 -9.29
N ARG A 453 -24.12 13.00 -9.57
CA ARG A 453 -23.16 14.11 -9.55
C ARG A 453 -22.36 14.12 -10.87
N PRO A 454 -22.77 14.86 -11.90
CA PRO A 454 -22.12 14.84 -13.22
C PRO A 454 -20.61 15.13 -13.20
N GLY A 455 -20.15 15.99 -12.29
CA GLY A 455 -18.74 16.32 -12.09
C GLY A 455 -17.98 15.38 -11.14
N LEU A 456 -18.56 14.24 -10.77
CA LEU A 456 -17.94 13.30 -9.84
C LEU A 456 -16.59 12.80 -10.39
N LYS A 457 -15.52 13.11 -9.67
CA LYS A 457 -14.19 12.59 -9.95
C LYS A 457 -14.14 11.12 -9.53
N VAL A 458 -13.71 10.24 -10.44
CA VAL A 458 -13.66 8.79 -10.19
C VAL A 458 -12.26 8.30 -10.54
N GLY A 459 -11.60 7.63 -9.60
CA GLY A 459 -10.30 6.99 -9.86
C GLY A 459 -10.25 5.59 -9.29
N ILE A 460 -9.09 4.95 -9.45
CA ILE A 460 -8.78 3.63 -8.89
C ILE A 460 -7.43 3.72 -8.18
N CYS A 461 -7.32 3.04 -7.04
CA CYS A 461 -6.06 2.88 -6.33
C CYS A 461 -5.80 1.40 -6.03
N GLY A 462 -4.53 1.01 -6.05
CA GLY A 462 -4.10 -0.33 -5.71
C GLY A 462 -3.18 -0.91 -6.77
N GLU A 463 -3.05 -2.23 -6.79
CA GLU A 463 -2.12 -2.91 -7.68
C GLU A 463 -2.56 -2.83 -9.14
N HIS A 464 -3.88 -2.95 -9.38
CA HIS A 464 -4.52 -2.82 -10.69
C HIS A 464 -4.28 -1.45 -11.34
N GLY A 465 -4.09 -0.38 -10.56
CA GLY A 465 -3.82 0.95 -11.10
C GLY A 465 -2.50 1.05 -11.89
N GLY A 466 -1.61 0.06 -11.76
CA GLY A 466 -0.34 -0.01 -12.49
C GLY A 466 -0.21 -1.22 -13.42
N GLU A 467 -1.30 -1.97 -13.62
CA GLU A 467 -1.33 -3.13 -14.52
C GLU A 467 -1.94 -2.71 -15.87
N PRO A 468 -1.25 -2.90 -17.02
CA PRO A 468 -1.67 -2.33 -18.30
C PRO A 468 -3.09 -2.67 -18.76
N SER A 469 -3.52 -3.92 -18.62
CA SER A 469 -4.88 -4.35 -18.99
C SER A 469 -5.92 -3.67 -18.10
N SER A 470 -5.66 -3.55 -16.81
CA SER A 470 -6.54 -2.87 -15.86
C SER A 470 -6.63 -1.37 -16.17
N VAL A 471 -5.52 -0.72 -16.51
CA VAL A 471 -5.48 0.70 -16.91
C VAL A 471 -6.29 0.94 -18.18
N GLU A 472 -6.15 0.07 -19.19
CA GLU A 472 -6.97 0.12 -20.41
C GLU A 472 -8.46 0.01 -20.09
N PHE A 473 -8.86 -0.92 -19.22
CA PHE A 473 -10.24 -1.02 -18.78
C PHE A 473 -10.73 0.27 -18.10
N CYS A 474 -9.95 0.84 -17.19
CA CYS A 474 -10.29 2.09 -16.51
C CYS A 474 -10.47 3.26 -17.49
N HIS A 475 -9.67 3.31 -18.56
CA HIS A 475 -9.81 4.29 -19.64
C HIS A 475 -11.15 4.13 -20.34
N HIS A 476 -11.53 2.90 -20.73
CA HIS A 476 -12.79 2.65 -21.42
C HIS A 476 -14.04 2.88 -20.56
N VAL A 477 -13.97 2.62 -19.25
CA VAL A 477 -15.05 3.00 -18.31
C VAL A 477 -15.11 4.52 -18.10
N GLY A 478 -14.07 5.25 -18.50
CA GLY A 478 -14.00 6.70 -18.42
C GLY A 478 -13.66 7.20 -17.03
N LEU A 479 -12.83 6.48 -16.26
CA LEU A 479 -12.27 7.02 -15.01
C LEU A 479 -11.47 8.29 -15.29
N ASN A 480 -11.28 9.12 -14.26
CA ASN A 480 -10.47 10.34 -14.34
C ASN A 480 -8.98 10.06 -14.15
N TYR A 481 -8.64 9.08 -13.31
CA TYR A 481 -7.25 8.73 -13.03
C TYR A 481 -7.07 7.29 -12.57
N VAL A 482 -5.84 6.79 -12.68
CA VAL A 482 -5.35 5.57 -12.02
C VAL A 482 -4.26 5.95 -11.01
N SER A 483 -4.13 5.18 -9.93
CA SER A 483 -3.12 5.39 -8.88
C SER A 483 -2.40 4.09 -8.51
N CYS A 484 -1.07 4.11 -8.61
CA CYS A 484 -0.21 2.93 -8.44
C CYS A 484 1.05 3.27 -7.64
N SER A 485 1.88 2.27 -7.29
CA SER A 485 3.14 2.54 -6.60
C SER A 485 4.06 3.46 -7.45
N PRO A 486 4.95 4.26 -6.83
CA PRO A 486 5.78 5.23 -7.55
C PRO A 486 6.55 4.61 -8.74
N PHE A 487 7.03 3.38 -8.58
CA PHE A 487 7.78 2.65 -9.61
C PHE A 487 6.93 2.18 -10.80
N ARG A 488 5.61 2.12 -10.67
CA ARG A 488 4.68 1.75 -11.74
C ARG A 488 4.09 2.94 -12.49
N VAL A 489 4.39 4.18 -12.06
CA VAL A 489 3.85 5.40 -12.67
C VAL A 489 4.14 5.48 -14.16
N LEU A 490 5.39 5.20 -14.58
CA LEU A 490 5.77 5.23 -16.00
C LEU A 490 5.01 4.17 -16.82
N THR A 491 4.89 2.95 -16.28
CA THR A 491 4.11 1.87 -16.91
C THR A 491 2.64 2.26 -17.07
N ALA A 492 2.03 2.83 -16.02
CA ALA A 492 0.65 3.28 -16.04
C ALA A 492 0.44 4.43 -17.04
N ARG A 493 1.38 5.38 -17.13
CA ARG A 493 1.35 6.47 -18.12
C ARG A 493 1.38 5.94 -19.54
N LEU A 494 2.29 5.01 -19.84
CA LEU A 494 2.40 4.39 -21.15
C LEU A 494 1.14 3.57 -21.50
N ALA A 495 0.63 2.77 -20.56
CA ALA A 495 -0.58 1.99 -20.76
C ALA A 495 -1.81 2.88 -21.01
N ALA A 496 -1.95 3.97 -20.25
CA ALA A 496 -3.02 4.95 -20.43
C ALA A 496 -2.94 5.66 -21.79
N ALA A 497 -1.73 6.03 -22.22
CA ALA A 497 -1.49 6.58 -23.55
C ALA A 497 -1.84 5.58 -24.66
N GLN A 498 -1.42 4.32 -24.52
CA GLN A 498 -1.69 3.25 -25.48
C GLN A 498 -3.18 2.96 -25.61
N ALA A 499 -3.93 2.93 -24.51
CA ALA A 499 -5.38 2.75 -24.52
C ALA A 499 -6.07 3.87 -25.32
N ALA A 500 -5.72 5.13 -25.04
CA ALA A 500 -6.28 6.29 -25.72
C ALA A 500 -5.84 6.41 -27.18
N ALA A 501 -4.60 6.04 -27.51
CA ALA A 501 -4.09 5.99 -28.87
C ALA A 501 -4.81 4.91 -29.70
N SER A 502 -5.07 3.74 -29.10
CA SER A 502 -5.81 2.65 -29.75
C SER A 502 -7.22 3.09 -30.17
N ASP A 503 -7.90 3.90 -29.37
CA ASP A 503 -9.19 4.49 -29.75
C ASP A 503 -9.06 5.46 -30.92
N LYS A 504 -8.07 6.36 -30.89
CA LYS A 504 -7.89 7.42 -31.89
C LYS A 504 -7.41 6.87 -33.24
N LEU A 505 -6.43 5.97 -33.23
CA LEU A 505 -5.81 5.43 -34.44
C LEU A 505 -6.71 4.38 -35.14
N LYS A 506 -7.55 3.66 -34.40
CA LYS A 506 -8.60 2.82 -35.03
C LYS A 506 -9.63 3.64 -35.80
N VAL A 507 -9.87 4.89 -35.41
CA VAL A 507 -10.78 5.81 -36.11
C VAL A 507 -10.14 6.38 -37.38
N GLU A 508 -8.83 6.61 -37.41
CA GLU A 508 -8.11 7.05 -38.61
C GLU A 508 -7.89 5.89 -39.63
N GLY A 509 -7.85 4.64 -39.15
CA GLY A 509 -7.72 3.44 -39.96
C GLY A 509 -9.04 2.82 -40.44
N GLY A 510 -10.07 3.64 -40.71
CA GLY A 510 -11.27 3.19 -41.39
C GLY A 510 -10.90 2.45 -42.66
N ARG A 511 -11.01 1.12 -42.63
CA ARG A 511 -10.67 0.17 -43.71
C ARG A 511 -10.93 0.79 -45.08
N THR A 512 -9.87 1.19 -45.78
CA THR A 512 -9.89 1.23 -47.23
C THR A 512 -10.22 -0.19 -47.68
N LYS A 513 -11.32 -0.32 -48.43
CA LYS A 513 -11.77 -1.57 -49.06
C LYS A 513 -10.69 -2.16 -49.96
#